data_AF-A0AAV2PSD4-F1
#
_entry.id   AF-A0AAV2PSD4-F1
#
_cell.length_a   1.000
_cell.length_b   1.000
_cell.length_c   1.000
_cell.angle_alpha   90.00
_cell.angle_beta   90.00
_cell.angle_gamma   90.00
#
_symmetry.space_group_name_H-M   'P 1'
#
loop_
_entity.id
_entity.type
_entity.pdbx_description
1 polymer ?
#
loop_
_entity_poly.entity_id
_entity_poly.type
_entity_poly.pdbx_seq_one_letter_code
_entity_poly.pdbx_strand_id
1 'polypeptide(L)'
;GPSKQSYSSQCLFPFTYKSVTYYVCTKVDSKVAWCAAKIDTQRRVTKAIACHDPDSDESKLVVLTESGSECHLPFNYQGMWHFGCIKTPNSPRPWCATQ
;
A
#
# COMPACT_ATOMS: atom_id res chain seq x y z
N GLY A 1 -22.51 -18.13 18.01
CA GLY A 1 -22.35 -16.74 18.50
C GLY A 1 -21.75 -15.89 17.40
N PRO A 2 -22.02 -14.58 17.30
CA PRO A 2 -21.56 -13.79 16.16
C PRO A 2 -20.08 -13.45 16.36
N SER A 3 -19.20 -14.29 15.84
CA SER A 3 -17.75 -14.05 15.86
C SER A 3 -17.39 -12.96 14.83
N LYS A 4 -17.11 -11.79 15.40
CA LYS A 4 -16.08 -10.81 15.00
C LYS A 4 -16.25 -10.15 13.62
N GLN A 5 -16.65 -8.88 13.69
CA GLN A 5 -16.71 -7.92 12.61
C GLN A 5 -15.45 -7.94 11.73
N SER A 6 -15.67 -8.21 10.45
CA SER A 6 -14.70 -8.08 9.36
C SER A 6 -14.41 -6.60 9.12
N TYR A 7 -13.37 -6.06 9.74
CA TYR A 7 -12.79 -4.74 9.40
C TYR A 7 -11.79 -4.92 8.26
N SER A 8 -12.31 -5.25 7.08
CA SER A 8 -11.56 -5.11 5.83
C SER A 8 -11.12 -3.64 5.68
N SER A 9 -9.81 -3.42 5.62
CA SER A 9 -9.14 -2.15 5.22
C SER A 9 -9.18 -1.00 6.24
N GLN A 10 -8.38 -1.07 7.32
CA GLN A 10 -8.31 0.00 8.33
C GLN A 10 -7.49 1.24 7.89
N CYS A 11 -6.70 1.14 6.83
CA CYS A 11 -5.87 2.23 6.33
C CYS A 11 -6.61 3.08 5.29
N LEU A 12 -6.53 4.40 5.44
CA LEU A 12 -6.99 5.39 4.47
C LEU A 12 -5.81 5.88 3.64
N PHE A 13 -5.83 5.58 2.35
CA PHE A 13 -4.84 6.05 1.39
C PHE A 13 -5.46 6.95 0.32
N PRO A 14 -4.71 7.94 -0.21
CA PRO A 14 -3.46 8.45 0.35
C PRO A 14 -3.69 9.30 1.62
N PHE A 15 -2.67 9.37 2.48
CA PHE A 15 -2.66 10.26 3.63
C PHE A 15 -1.42 11.15 3.64
N THR A 16 -1.50 12.31 4.28
CA THR A 16 -0.40 13.27 4.40
C THR A 16 0.14 13.29 5.82
N TYR A 17 1.43 13.03 5.98
CA TYR A 17 2.13 13.15 7.27
C TYR A 17 3.41 13.97 7.07
N LYS A 18 3.62 14.99 7.90
CA LYS A 18 4.75 15.94 7.78
C LYS A 18 4.97 16.45 6.34
N SER A 19 3.88 16.85 5.68
CA SER A 19 3.86 17.36 4.29
C SER A 19 4.26 16.36 3.20
N VAL A 20 4.40 15.08 3.52
CA VAL A 20 4.64 14.01 2.56
C VAL A 20 3.37 13.17 2.41
N THR A 21 2.99 12.87 1.17
CA THR A 21 1.84 12.03 0.87
C THR A 21 2.28 10.56 0.78
N TYR A 22 1.70 9.73 1.63
CA TYR A 22 1.94 8.31 1.71
C TYR A 22 0.78 7.53 1.11
N TYR A 23 1.16 6.55 0.30
CA TYR A 23 0.25 5.63 -0.38
C TYR A 23 0.31 4.23 0.23
N VAL A 24 1.27 3.99 1.13
CA VAL A 24 1.46 2.75 1.87
C VAL A 24 1.78 3.04 3.33
N CYS A 25 1.80 1.98 4.13
CA CYS A 25 2.31 2.01 5.49
C CYS A 25 3.72 2.60 5.52
N THR A 26 3.98 3.43 6.53
CA THR A 26 5.28 4.06 6.74
C THR A 26 5.82 3.72 8.12
N LYS A 27 7.14 3.68 8.28
CA LYS A 27 7.82 3.56 9.58
C LYS A 27 8.38 4.90 10.06
N VAL A 28 8.04 6.00 9.38
CA VAL A 28 8.48 7.34 9.80
C VAL A 28 7.98 7.60 11.22
N ASP A 29 8.91 8.01 12.10
CA ASP A 29 8.68 8.29 13.52
C ASP A 29 8.07 7.13 14.35
N SER A 30 8.21 5.88 13.89
CA SER A 30 7.69 4.71 14.60
C SER A 30 8.55 3.47 14.39
N LYS A 31 8.63 2.59 15.39
CA LYS A 31 9.25 1.27 15.25
C LYS A 31 8.36 0.29 14.47
N VAL A 32 7.05 0.52 14.47
CA VAL A 32 6.03 -0.30 13.82
C VAL A 32 5.48 0.43 12.61
N ALA A 33 5.33 -0.27 11.48
CA ALA A 33 4.72 0.31 10.29
C ALA A 33 3.28 0.74 10.58
N TRP A 34 2.90 1.93 10.13
CA TRP A 34 1.61 2.52 10.45
C TRP A 34 0.99 3.23 9.25
N CYS A 35 -0.32 3.40 9.29
CA CYS A 35 -1.09 4.14 8.29
C CYS A 35 -2.15 5.01 8.97
N ALA A 36 -2.77 5.90 8.20
CA ALA A 36 -3.88 6.71 8.69
C ALA A 36 -5.16 5.87 8.85
N ALA A 37 -5.74 5.83 10.04
CA ALA A 37 -7.11 5.35 10.26
C ALA A 37 -8.14 6.48 10.14
N LYS A 38 -7.72 7.73 10.36
CA LYS A 38 -8.52 8.93 10.16
C LYS A 38 -7.65 10.06 9.61
N ILE A 39 -8.25 10.85 8.73
CA ILE A 39 -7.65 12.03 8.12
C ILE A 39 -8.57 13.25 8.28
N ASP A 40 -8.01 14.46 8.19
CA ASP A 40 -8.79 15.70 8.08
C ASP A 40 -9.19 16.02 6.62
N THR A 41 -9.80 17.19 6.42
CA THR A 41 -10.23 17.68 5.09
C THR A 41 -9.07 17.91 4.12
N GLN A 42 -7.83 18.02 4.62
CA GLN A 42 -6.61 18.19 3.83
C GLN A 42 -5.82 16.88 3.71
N ARG A 43 -6.45 15.74 4.04
CA ARG A 43 -5.83 14.41 4.10
C ARG A 43 -4.71 14.26 5.13
N ARG A 44 -4.57 15.17 6.09
CA ARG A 44 -3.57 15.05 7.16
C ARG A 44 -4.00 14.03 8.19
N VAL A 45 -3.05 13.23 8.68
CA VAL A 45 -3.31 12.18 9.68
C VAL A 45 -3.86 12.77 10.98
N THR A 46 -5.05 12.34 11.40
CA THR A 46 -5.63 12.66 12.72
C THR A 46 -5.68 11.45 13.65
N LYS A 47 -5.63 10.24 13.09
CA LYS A 47 -5.44 9.00 13.86
C LYS A 47 -4.59 8.03 13.04
N ALA A 48 -3.51 7.55 13.63
CA ALA A 48 -2.69 6.46 13.09
C ALA A 48 -3.05 5.14 13.76
N ILE A 49 -2.88 4.05 13.03
CA ILE A 49 -2.96 2.67 13.52
C ILE A 49 -1.75 1.90 13.04
N ALA A 50 -1.37 0.85 13.77
CA ALA A 50 -0.39 -0.10 13.26
C ALA A 50 -0.98 -0.74 12.00
N CYS A 51 -0.17 -0.79 10.94
CA CYS A 51 -0.49 -1.64 9.83
C CYS A 51 -0.40 -3.08 10.31
N HIS A 52 -1.37 -3.89 9.90
CA HIS A 52 -1.18 -5.31 9.98
C HIS A 52 0.00 -5.65 9.07
N ASP A 53 1.00 -6.31 9.63
CA ASP A 53 2.12 -6.77 8.83
C ASP A 53 1.64 -8.01 8.05
N PRO A 54 1.48 -7.95 6.71
CA PRO A 54 1.21 -9.16 5.94
C PRO A 54 2.41 -10.13 5.99
N ASP A 55 3.61 -9.70 6.42
CA ASP A 55 4.77 -10.57 6.68
C ASP A 55 4.68 -11.28 8.05
N SER A 56 3.62 -11.06 8.85
CA SER A 56 3.40 -11.80 10.11
C SER A 56 2.57 -13.09 9.94
N ASP A 57 2.07 -13.35 8.73
CA ASP A 57 1.48 -14.61 8.33
C ASP A 57 2.24 -15.09 7.08
N GLU A 58 2.62 -16.36 7.02
CA GLU A 58 3.60 -16.95 6.07
C GLU A 58 3.07 -17.05 4.62
N SER A 59 2.27 -16.08 4.17
CA SER A 59 1.63 -16.04 2.86
C SER A 59 1.78 -14.66 2.22
N LYS A 60 3.05 -14.26 2.00
CA LYS A 60 3.36 -13.10 1.16
C LYS A 60 2.91 -13.39 -0.27
N LEU A 61 1.86 -12.71 -0.75
CA LEU A 61 1.46 -12.78 -2.15
C LEU A 61 2.54 -12.08 -2.99
N VAL A 62 3.49 -12.84 -3.49
CA VAL A 62 4.52 -12.36 -4.41
C VAL A 62 3.94 -12.33 -5.81
N VAL A 63 3.81 -11.15 -6.41
CA VAL A 63 3.41 -10.99 -7.80
C VAL A 63 4.65 -11.06 -8.67
N LEU A 64 4.69 -12.03 -9.59
CA LEU A 64 5.81 -12.25 -10.50
C LEU A 64 5.45 -11.81 -11.92
N THR A 65 6.44 -11.29 -12.63
CA THR A 65 6.39 -11.12 -14.09
C THR A 65 6.51 -12.47 -14.80
N GLU A 66 6.24 -12.50 -16.11
CA GLU A 66 6.41 -13.72 -16.93
C GLU A 66 7.86 -14.22 -16.96
N SER A 67 8.84 -13.33 -16.74
CA SER A 67 10.26 -13.67 -16.61
C SER A 67 10.66 -14.07 -15.19
N GLY A 68 9.71 -14.15 -14.24
CA GLY A 68 9.97 -14.54 -12.85
C GLY A 68 10.50 -13.43 -11.95
N SER A 69 10.59 -12.18 -12.44
CA SER A 69 11.00 -11.04 -11.62
C SER A 69 9.86 -10.60 -10.69
N GLU A 70 10.17 -10.33 -9.43
CA GLU A 70 9.21 -9.84 -8.44
C GLU A 70 8.77 -8.41 -8.72
N CYS A 71 7.45 -8.19 -8.68
CA CYS A 71 6.89 -6.84 -8.69
C CYS A 71 7.25 -6.13 -7.39
N HIS A 72 7.94 -5.00 -7.50
CA HIS A 72 8.15 -4.10 -6.39
C HIS A 72 6.91 -3.21 -6.23
N LEU A 73 6.00 -3.63 -5.35
CA LEU A 73 4.76 -2.93 -5.08
C LEU A 73 4.84 -2.14 -3.76
N PRO A 74 4.31 -0.92 -3.72
CA PRO A 74 3.77 -0.14 -4.84
C PRO A 74 4.90 0.49 -5.69
N PHE A 75 4.59 0.90 -6.91
CA PHE A 75 5.51 1.65 -7.77
C PHE A 75 4.88 2.92 -8.33
N ASN A 76 5.71 3.93 -8.62
CA ASN A 76 5.28 5.15 -9.28
C ASN A 76 5.49 5.03 -10.80
N TYR A 77 4.45 5.27 -11.59
CA TYR A 77 4.54 5.41 -13.03
C TYR A 77 3.80 6.66 -13.48
N GLN A 78 4.49 7.53 -14.22
CA GLN A 78 3.94 8.81 -14.71
C GLN A 78 3.25 9.65 -13.61
N GLY A 79 3.80 9.64 -12.40
CA GLY A 79 3.28 10.40 -11.26
C GLY A 79 2.13 9.71 -10.51
N MET A 80 1.69 8.52 -10.92
CA MET A 80 0.64 7.75 -10.26
C MET A 80 1.23 6.53 -9.53
N TRP A 81 0.77 6.29 -8.30
CA TRP A 81 1.14 5.10 -7.53
C TRP A 81 0.24 3.91 -7.87
N HIS A 82 0.85 2.76 -8.12
CA HIS A 82 0.19 1.53 -8.49
C HIS A 82 0.53 0.40 -7.52
N PHE A 83 -0.48 -0.39 -7.18
CA PHE A 83 -0.44 -1.45 -6.15
C PHE A 83 -0.60 -2.85 -6.76
N GLY A 84 -0.41 -2.96 -8.06
CA GLY A 84 -0.56 -4.17 -8.83
C GLY A 84 -0.18 -3.91 -10.29
N CYS A 85 -0.36 -4.91 -11.15
CA CYS A 85 -0.04 -4.77 -12.56
C CYS A 85 -0.93 -3.73 -13.24
N ILE A 86 -0.34 -2.93 -14.12
CA ILE A 86 -1.04 -1.90 -14.91
C ILE A 86 -0.95 -2.18 -16.39
N LYS A 87 -1.89 -1.64 -17.16
CA LYS A 87 -1.87 -1.63 -18.62
C LYS A 87 -1.62 -0.21 -19.10
N THR A 88 -0.76 -0.06 -20.10
CA THR A 88 -0.49 1.24 -20.74
C THR A 88 -0.74 1.09 -22.24
N PRO A 89 -1.03 2.19 -22.98
CA PRO A 89 -1.24 2.11 -24.43
C PRO A 89 -0.08 1.46 -25.18
N ASN A 90 1.14 1.61 -24.65
CA ASN A 90 2.37 1.08 -25.24
C ASN A 90 2.72 -0.34 -24.77
N SER A 91 1.97 -0.93 -23.83
CA SER A 91 2.22 -2.28 -23.32
C SER A 91 1.01 -3.19 -23.56
N PRO A 92 1.11 -4.16 -24.47
CA PRO A 92 0.02 -5.08 -24.76
C PRO A 92 -0.29 -6.05 -23.60
N ARG A 93 0.66 -6.24 -22.66
CA ARG A 93 0.47 -7.05 -21.44
C ARG A 93 0.51 -6.19 -20.17
N PRO A 94 -0.22 -6.59 -19.10
CA PRO A 94 -0.08 -5.96 -17.78
C PRO A 94 1.35 -6.06 -17.28
N TRP A 95 1.86 -5.01 -16.66
CA TRP A 95 3.23 -4.95 -16.15
C TRP A 95 3.28 -4.26 -14.79
N CYS A 96 4.37 -4.48 -14.08
CA CYS A 96 4.68 -3.83 -12.80
C CYS A 96 6.15 -3.40 -12.82
N ALA A 97 6.55 -2.45 -11.99
CA ALA A 97 7.98 -2.19 -11.81
C ALA A 97 8.63 -3.38 -11.07
N THR A 98 9.80 -3.79 -11.54
CA THR A 98 10.67 -4.77 -10.88
C THR A 98 11.88 -4.03 -10.30
N GLN A 99 12.54 -4.61 -9.29
CA GLN A 99 13.88 -4.14 -8.88
C GLN A 99 14.95 -4.59 -9.87
#